data_AF-A0A855XAY8-F1
#
_entry.id   AF-A0A855XAY8-F1
#
_cell.length_a   1.000
_cell.length_b   1.000
_cell.length_c   1.000
_cell.angle_alpha   90.00
_cell.angle_beta   90.00
_cell.angle_gamma   90.00
#
_symmetry.space_group_name_H-M   'P 1'
#
loop_
_entity.id
_entity.type
_entity.pdbx_description
1 polymer ?
#
loop_
_entity_poly.entity_id
_entity_poly.type
_entity_poly.pdbx_seq_one_letter_code
_entity_poly.pdbx_strand_id
1 'polypeptide(L)' 'MVKRKQLQSFEYGTITRDKIKTADYNPRLIDEDNLKKLTKGIREHGLVTPLVWNKRTGILVSGHQRLAAADKIYR' A
#
# COMPACT_ATOMS: atom_id res chain seq x y z
N MET A 1 -34.68 2.24 18.21
CA MET A 1 -33.21 2.17 18.35
C MET A 1 -32.58 2.06 16.96
N VAL A 2 -31.79 3.03 16.52
CA VAL A 2 -31.11 2.97 15.20
C VAL A 2 -29.96 1.96 15.30
N LYS A 3 -29.98 0.90 14.49
CA LYS A 3 -28.85 -0.03 14.39
C LYS A 3 -27.63 0.74 13.89
N ARG A 4 -26.60 0.87 14.73
CA ARG A 4 -25.31 1.43 14.32
C ARG A 4 -24.69 0.49 13.29
N LYS A 5 -24.49 0.99 12.07
CA LYS A 5 -23.80 0.25 11.01
C LYS A 5 -22.31 0.21 11.35
N GLN A 6 -21.70 -0.97 11.27
CA GLN A 6 -20.24 -1.10 11.32
C GLN A 6 -19.63 -0.37 10.12
N LEU A 7 -18.67 0.50 10.36
CA LEU A 7 -17.98 1.26 9.32
C LEU A 7 -16.91 0.43 8.59
N GLN A 8 -16.46 -0.67 9.19
CA GLN A 8 -15.52 -1.58 8.55
C GLN A 8 -16.24 -2.43 7.51
N SER A 9 -15.95 -2.17 6.23
CA SER A 9 -16.42 -2.94 5.08
C SER A 9 -15.27 -3.48 4.25
N PHE A 10 -14.15 -3.84 4.90
CA PHE A 10 -12.95 -4.37 4.27
C PHE A 10 -12.42 -5.58 5.03
N GLU A 11 -11.65 -6.41 4.33
CA GLU A 11 -11.01 -7.62 4.86
C GLU A 11 -9.50 -7.48 4.76
N TYR A 12 -8.78 -8.03 5.74
CA TYR A 12 -7.33 -8.20 5.65
C TYR A 12 -7.01 -9.51 4.92
N GLY A 13 -5.89 -9.54 4.21
CA GLY A 13 -5.43 -10.73 3.52
C GLY A 13 -4.09 -10.50 2.83
N THR A 14 -3.58 -11.54 2.18
CA THR A 14 -2.36 -11.50 1.39
C THR A 14 -2.68 -11.54 -0.09
N ILE A 15 -1.89 -10.80 -0.88
CA ILE A 15 -1.94 -10.81 -2.33
C ILE A 15 -0.52 -10.83 -2.87
N THR A 16 -0.34 -11.42 -4.04
CA THR A 16 0.95 -11.44 -4.72
C THR A 16 1.18 -10.12 -5.45
N ARG A 17 2.45 -9.70 -5.55
CA ARG A 17 2.84 -8.40 -6.09
C ARG A 17 2.37 -8.17 -7.53
N ASP A 18 2.35 -9.21 -8.36
CA ASP A 18 1.91 -9.21 -9.75
C ASP A 18 0.44 -8.82 -9.94
N LYS A 19 -0.40 -9.00 -8.91
CA LYS A 19 -1.83 -8.64 -8.95
C LYS A 19 -2.09 -7.16 -8.66
N ILE A 20 -1.07 -6.40 -8.26
CA ILE A 20 -1.21 -5.00 -7.87
C ILE A 20 -0.90 -4.08 -9.05
N LYS A 21 -1.92 -3.34 -9.50
CA LYS A 21 -1.80 -2.25 -10.47
C LYS A 21 -1.66 -0.92 -9.72
N THR A 22 -0.66 -0.12 -10.04
CA THR A 22 -0.55 1.24 -9.50
C THR A 22 -1.60 2.15 -10.15
N ALA A 23 -2.10 3.14 -9.42
CA ALA A 23 -3.01 4.14 -9.97
C ALA A 23 -2.23 5.20 -10.76
N ASP A 24 -2.48 5.30 -12.07
CA ASP A 24 -1.82 6.27 -12.96
C ASP A 24 -2.11 7.73 -12.57
N TYR A 25 -3.24 7.97 -11.90
CA TYR A 25 -3.67 9.29 -11.43
C TYR A 25 -3.07 9.69 -10.08
N ASN A 26 -2.17 8.91 -9.46
CA ASN A 26 -1.62 9.23 -8.15
C ASN A 26 -0.73 10.49 -8.21
N PRO A 27 -1.15 11.64 -7.65
CA PRO A 27 -0.41 12.90 -7.81
C PRO A 27 0.81 13.00 -6.88
N ARG A 28 1.01 12.03 -5.97
CA ARG A 28 2.09 12.08 -4.99
C ARG A 28 3.42 11.72 -5.61
N LEU A 29 4.36 12.66 -5.51
CA LEU A 29 5.77 12.46 -5.76
C LEU A 29 6.51 12.24 -4.44
N ILE A 30 7.62 11.49 -4.50
CA ILE A 30 8.56 11.32 -3.37
C ILE A 30 9.94 11.63 -3.90
N ASP A 31 10.68 12.49 -3.20
CA ASP A 31 12.08 12.72 -3.52
C ASP A 31 12.95 11.51 -3.13
N GLU A 32 14.17 11.47 -3.66
CA GLU A 32 15.06 10.34 -3.47
C GLU A 32 15.47 10.10 -2.02
N ASP A 33 15.65 11.16 -1.24
CA ASP A 33 16.12 11.04 0.15
C ASP A 33 15.02 10.50 1.06
N ASN A 34 13.79 10.96 0.88
CA ASN A 34 12.64 10.41 1.56
C ASN A 34 12.37 8.96 1.12
N LEU A 35 12.58 8.64 -0.16
CA LEU A 35 12.49 7.26 -0.63
C LEU A 35 13.56 6.37 0.01
N LYS A 36 14.81 6.84 0.13
CA LYS A 36 15.90 6.10 0.80
C LYS A 36 15.56 5.83 2.27
N LYS A 37 15.08 6.85 2.99
CA LYS A 37 14.65 6.71 4.40
C LYS A 37 13.50 5.70 4.54
N LEU A 38 12.51 5.77 3.65
CA LEU A 38 11.39 4.84 3.65
C LEU A 38 11.84 3.40 3.37
N THR A 39 12.70 3.19 2.37
CA THR A 39 13.28 1.89 2.06
C THR A 39 14.08 1.33 3.24
N LYS A 40 14.87 2.17 3.92
CA LYS A 40 15.60 1.76 5.13
C LYS A 40 14.65 1.30 6.23
N GLY A 41 13.61 2.10 6.53
CA GLY A 41 12.62 1.74 7.56
C GLY A 41 11.86 0.45 7.24
N ILE A 42 11.47 0.24 5.97
CA ILE A 42 10.82 -1.01 5.55
C ILE A 42 11.79 -2.20 5.65
N ARG A 43 13.07 -2.02 5.34
CA ARG A 43 14.06 -3.08 5.50
C ARG A 43 14.26 -3.48 6.97
N GLU A 44 14.25 -2.51 7.87
CA GLU A 44 14.48 -2.73 9.31
C GLU A 44 13.25 -3.28 10.05
N HIS A 45 12.04 -2.85 9.66
CA HIS A 45 10.82 -3.12 10.42
C HIS A 45 9.72 -3.84 9.63
N GLY A 46 9.91 -4.04 8.33
CA GLY A 46 8.88 -4.53 7.42
C GLY A 46 7.76 -3.51 7.19
N LEU A 47 6.67 -3.98 6.58
CA LEU A 47 5.45 -3.17 6.40
C LEU A 47 4.61 -3.19 7.68
N VAL A 48 4.80 -2.16 8.52
CA VAL A 48 4.07 -2.00 9.80
C VAL A 48 2.57 -1.72 9.64
N THR A 49 2.15 -1.29 8.46
CA THR A 49 0.73 -1.08 8.12
C THR A 49 0.42 -1.74 6.78
N PRO A 50 -0.81 -2.24 6.57
CA PRO A 50 -1.17 -2.86 5.30
C PRO A 50 -1.26 -1.81 4.17
N LEU A 51 -1.25 -2.32 2.95
CA LEU A 51 -1.62 -1.57 1.74
C LEU A 51 -3.14 -1.64 1.57
N VAL A 52 -3.73 -0.63 0.92
CA VAL A 52 -5.16 -0.67 0.57
C VAL A 52 -5.27 -0.99 -0.90
N TRP A 53 -5.89 -2.12 -1.22
CA TRP A 53 -6.01 -2.64 -2.58
C TRP A 53 -7.48 -2.88 -2.90
N ASN A 54 -7.90 -2.45 -4.09
CA ASN A 54 -9.24 -2.70 -4.57
C ASN A 54 -9.30 -4.06 -5.29
N LYS A 55 -9.87 -5.06 -4.60
CA LYS A 55 -9.97 -6.44 -5.11
C LYS A 55 -10.67 -6.56 -6.47
N ARG A 56 -11.64 -5.70 -6.76
CA ARG A 56 -12.43 -5.74 -8.01
C ARG A 56 -11.64 -5.21 -9.21
N THR A 57 -10.86 -4.14 -9.01
CA THR A 57 -10.15 -3.44 -10.11
C THR A 57 -8.67 -3.82 -10.20
N GLY A 58 -8.10 -4.37 -9.13
CA GLY A 58 -6.66 -4.62 -9.01
C GLY A 58 -5.84 -3.38 -8.66
N ILE A 59 -6.49 -2.20 -8.55
CA ILE A 59 -5.82 -0.92 -8.33
C ILE A 59 -5.40 -0.77 -6.86
N LEU A 60 -4.17 -0.34 -6.65
CA LEU A 60 -3.69 0.11 -5.36
C LEU A 60 -4.32 1.45 -5.01
N VAL A 61 -5.08 1.50 -3.92
CA VAL A 61 -5.76 2.72 -3.46
C VAL A 61 -4.85 3.51 -2.52
N SER A 62 -4.04 2.83 -1.69
CA SER A 62 -3.13 3.48 -0.76
C SER A 62 -1.85 2.69 -0.53
N GLY A 63 -0.77 3.43 -0.21
CA GLY A 63 0.55 2.87 0.07
C GLY A 63 1.47 2.79 -1.16
N HIS A 64 1.23 3.57 -2.21
CA HIS A 64 2.06 3.62 -3.43
C HIS A 64 3.56 3.77 -3.15
N GLN A 65 3.95 4.72 -2.30
CA GLN A 65 5.36 4.94 -1.96
C GLN A 65 5.96 3.78 -1.15
N ARG A 66 5.16 3.16 -0.26
CA ARG A 66 5.58 1.98 0.51
C ARG A 66 5.76 0.77 -0.39
N LEU A 67 4.87 0.57 -1.36
CA LEU A 67 5.02 -0.47 -2.37
C LEU A 67 6.26 -0.23 -3.24
N ALA A 68 6.48 1.00 -3.70
CA ALA A 68 7.66 1.35 -4.50
C ALA A 68 8.97 1.13 -3.72
N ALA A 69 9.01 1.47 -2.43
CA ALA A 69 10.15 1.20 -1.56
C ALA A 69 10.34 -0.31 -1.31
N ALA A 70 9.25 -1.07 -1.07
CA ALA A 70 9.31 -2.51 -0.92
C ALA A 70 9.78 -3.23 -2.20
N ASP A 71 9.36 -2.75 -3.37
CA ASP A 71 9.82 -3.25 -4.68
C ASP A 71 11.34 -3.08 -4.84
N LYS A 72 11.97 -2.06 -4.25
CA LYS A 72 13.45 -1.92 -4.29
C LYS A 72 14.19 -2.95 -3.42
N ILE A 73 13.49 -3.65 -2.53
CA ILE A 73 14.11 -4.59 -1.57
C ILE A 73 13.84 -6.03 -1.99
N TYR A 74 12.61 -6.32 -2.43
CA TYR A 74 12.11 -7.68 -2.56
C TYR A 74 11.76 -8.09 -4.00
N ARG A 75 11.99 -7.22 -4.98
CA ARG A 75 11.74 -7.50 -6.40
C ARG A 75 13.06 -7.57 -7.17
#